data_AF-A0A0G0T3W4-F1
#
_entry.id   AF-A0A0G0T3W4-F1
#
_cell.length_a   1.000
_cell.length_b   1.000
_cell.length_c   1.000
_cell.angle_alpha   90.00
_cell.angle_beta   90.00
_cell.angle_gamma   90.00
#
_symmetry.space_group_name_H-M   'P 1'
#
loop_
_entity.id
_entity.type
_entity.pdbx_description
1 polymer ?
#
loop_
_entity_poly.entity_id
_entity_poly.type
_entity_poly.pdbx_seq_one_letter_code
_entity_poly.pdbx_strand_id
1 'polypeptide(L)'
;MPFAFGFLPGTVNNNDIATPAESRYILTRKEMSLDNRYPNSFVNDVFKKNILLNLAYASGKVSSVKDIVWEEITKPFQFEFSLEPSKTFAFHQDVAEKYRESLVKTTNAHFNALEGFKTDGYLFGDGVCHLASLINQAAQEAGLTVEAPVNHDFAQIPDIPKNYGVSIYYTPGASGSNSRQNLYITNNKGNPVTFKFAYLNNKVSVEIVQ
;
A
#
# COMPACT_ATOMS: atom_id res chain seq x y z
N MET A 1 -34.70 -9.48 -66.85
CA MET A 1 -34.77 -9.52 -65.37
C MET A 1 -33.36 -9.77 -64.83
N PRO A 2 -33.01 -9.19 -63.69
CA PRO A 2 -31.72 -8.53 -63.35
C PRO A 2 -30.67 -9.54 -62.81
N PHE A 3 -29.39 -9.24 -62.62
CA PHE A 3 -28.82 -8.29 -61.65
C PHE A 3 -27.39 -7.92 -62.05
N ALA A 4 -27.13 -6.61 -62.13
CA ALA A 4 -25.79 -6.04 -62.07
C ALA A 4 -25.47 -5.76 -60.60
N PHE A 5 -24.39 -6.34 -60.08
CA PHE A 5 -23.80 -5.95 -58.81
C PHE A 5 -22.56 -5.10 -59.10
N GLY A 6 -22.69 -3.80 -58.87
CA GLY A 6 -21.55 -2.94 -58.59
C GLY A 6 -21.35 -2.84 -57.08
N PHE A 7 -20.11 -2.95 -56.61
CA PHE A 7 -19.68 -2.38 -55.34
C PHE A 7 -18.25 -1.89 -55.46
N LEU A 8 -18.06 -0.67 -54.96
CA LEU A 8 -16.88 0.19 -55.06
C LEU A 8 -15.70 -0.32 -54.20
N PRO A 9 -14.45 -0.01 -54.55
CA PRO A 9 -13.32 -0.17 -53.65
C PRO A 9 -13.42 0.87 -52.52
N GLY A 10 -13.62 0.40 -51.29
CA GLY A 10 -13.53 1.23 -50.09
C GLY A 10 -12.08 1.63 -49.81
N THR A 11 -11.85 2.93 -49.68
CA THR A 11 -10.61 3.52 -49.16
C THR A 11 -10.40 3.11 -47.70
N VAL A 12 -9.30 2.42 -47.42
CA VAL A 12 -8.83 2.14 -46.05
C VAL A 12 -8.20 3.42 -45.49
N ASN A 13 -8.86 4.05 -44.52
CA ASN A 13 -8.28 5.16 -43.76
C ASN A 13 -7.26 4.59 -42.77
N ASN A 14 -5.97 4.67 -43.13
CA ASN A 14 -4.83 4.37 -42.26
C ASN A 14 -4.57 5.51 -41.26
N ASN A 15 -5.50 5.78 -40.36
CA ASN A 15 -5.28 6.70 -39.24
C ASN A 15 -5.67 6.05 -37.90
N ASP A 16 -5.26 4.81 -37.68
CA ASP A 16 -5.12 4.28 -36.32
C ASP A 16 -3.75 4.75 -35.79
N ILE A 17 -3.72 6.00 -35.34
CA ILE A 17 -2.64 6.50 -34.48
C ILE A 17 -2.83 5.75 -33.15
N ALA A 18 -2.14 4.62 -33.03
CA ALA A 18 -1.97 3.94 -31.77
C ALA A 18 -1.30 4.93 -30.80
N THR A 19 -2.06 5.46 -29.85
CA THR A 19 -1.54 6.20 -28.72
C THR A 19 -0.43 5.35 -28.09
N PRO A 20 0.81 5.86 -27.95
CA PRO A 20 1.85 5.11 -27.29
C PRO A 20 1.35 4.75 -25.88
N ALA A 21 1.38 3.46 -25.54
CA ALA A 21 1.16 3.04 -24.17
C ALA A 21 2.15 3.81 -23.29
N GLU A 22 1.64 4.62 -22.35
CA GLU A 22 2.51 5.40 -21.47
C GLU A 22 3.54 4.48 -20.83
N SER A 23 4.82 4.77 -21.07
CA SER A 23 5.91 3.98 -20.52
C SER A 23 6.02 4.29 -19.03
N ARG A 24 5.32 3.50 -18.20
CA ARG A 24 5.52 3.54 -16.74
C ARG A 24 6.95 3.09 -16.43
N TYR A 25 7.76 3.96 -15.86
CA TYR A 25 9.12 3.62 -15.44
C TYR A 25 9.15 3.40 -13.92
N ILE A 26 9.95 2.44 -13.48
CA ILE A 26 10.07 2.07 -12.07
C ILE A 26 10.95 3.08 -11.36
N LEU A 27 10.42 3.74 -10.34
CA LEU A 27 11.17 4.63 -9.45
C LEU A 27 11.91 3.83 -8.38
N THR A 28 11.25 2.84 -7.79
CA THR A 28 11.87 1.92 -6.84
C THR A 28 11.05 0.65 -6.68
N ARG A 29 11.68 -0.37 -6.12
CA ARG A 29 11.02 -1.59 -5.66
C ARG A 29 11.68 -2.08 -4.37
N LYS A 30 10.86 -2.36 -3.38
CA LYS A 30 11.27 -2.95 -2.09
C LYS A 30 10.44 -4.17 -1.78
N GLU A 31 11.04 -5.09 -1.03
CA GLU A 31 10.37 -6.27 -0.53
C GLU A 31 10.86 -6.61 0.87
N MET A 32 10.02 -7.31 1.62
CA MET A 32 10.40 -7.94 2.88
C MET A 32 9.84 -9.36 2.91
N SER A 33 10.57 -10.27 3.54
CA SER A 33 10.07 -11.61 3.83
C SER A 33 9.11 -11.58 5.02
N LEU A 34 8.05 -12.38 4.99
CA LEU A 34 7.14 -12.54 6.14
C LEU A 34 7.54 -13.70 7.05
N ASP A 35 8.56 -14.48 6.69
CA ASP A 35 8.96 -15.70 7.40
C ASP A 35 10.10 -15.47 8.42
N ASN A 36 10.76 -14.31 8.39
CA ASN A 36 11.95 -13.99 9.20
C ASN A 36 11.76 -12.72 10.07
N ARG A 37 10.57 -12.50 10.62
CA ARG A 37 10.30 -11.32 11.48
C ARG A 37 10.85 -11.52 12.88
N TYR A 38 10.72 -12.73 13.43
CA TYR A 38 11.15 -13.18 14.75
C TYR A 38 11.69 -14.62 14.68
N PRO A 39 12.47 -15.08 15.69
CA PRO A 39 12.91 -16.48 15.78
C PRO A 39 11.75 -17.48 15.95
N ASN A 40 10.63 -17.04 16.53
CA ASN A 40 9.46 -17.89 16.77
C ASN A 40 8.51 -17.84 15.57
N SER A 41 8.23 -19.01 14.97
CA SER A 41 7.34 -19.14 13.80
C SER A 41 5.91 -18.71 14.07
N PHE A 42 5.39 -18.91 15.30
CA PHE A 42 4.07 -18.43 15.68
C PHE A 42 3.99 -16.90 15.60
N VAL A 43 5.03 -16.21 16.05
CA VAL A 43 5.10 -14.75 15.98
C VAL A 43 5.19 -14.30 14.51
N ASN A 44 5.97 -14.99 13.68
CA ASN A 44 6.00 -14.72 12.23
C ASN A 44 4.61 -14.84 11.60
N ASP A 45 3.84 -15.87 11.95
CA ASP A 45 2.48 -16.06 11.45
C ASP A 45 1.52 -14.95 11.88
N VAL A 46 1.65 -14.43 13.10
CA VAL A 46 0.88 -13.27 13.57
C VAL A 46 1.21 -12.02 12.74
N PHE A 47 2.50 -11.70 12.59
CA PHE A 47 2.96 -10.57 11.78
C PHE A 47 2.48 -10.68 10.34
N LYS A 48 2.63 -11.86 9.73
CA LYS A 48 2.17 -12.17 8.39
C LYS A 48 0.68 -11.90 8.24
N LYS A 49 -0.16 -12.47 9.12
CA LYS A 49 -1.62 -12.30 9.05
C LYS A 49 -2.03 -10.83 9.19
N ASN A 50 -1.41 -10.09 10.09
CA ASN A 50 -1.70 -8.67 10.30
C ASN A 50 -1.29 -7.79 9.13
N ILE A 51 -0.11 -8.02 8.54
CA ILE A 51 0.35 -7.30 7.34
C ILE A 51 -0.58 -7.56 6.16
N LEU A 52 -0.94 -8.82 5.92
CA LEU A 52 -1.83 -9.18 4.81
C LEU A 52 -3.27 -8.66 5.03
N LEU A 53 -3.77 -8.69 6.27
CA LEU A 53 -5.06 -8.11 6.60
C LEU A 53 -5.07 -6.59 6.38
N ASN A 54 -4.01 -5.89 6.80
CA ASN A 54 -3.89 -4.45 6.58
C ASN A 54 -3.92 -4.09 5.08
N LEU A 55 -3.22 -4.85 4.24
CA LEU A 55 -3.26 -4.68 2.79
C LEU A 55 -4.64 -5.03 2.20
N ALA A 56 -5.34 -6.03 2.77
CA ALA A 56 -6.71 -6.34 2.37
C ALA A 56 -7.68 -5.18 2.66
N TYR A 57 -7.55 -4.53 3.82
CA TYR A 57 -8.26 -3.29 4.13
C TYR A 57 -7.90 -2.14 3.17
N ALA A 58 -6.60 -1.94 2.92
CA ALA A 58 -6.13 -0.89 2.00
C ALA A 58 -6.67 -1.07 0.58
N SER A 59 -6.75 -2.32 0.10
CA SER A 59 -7.31 -2.67 -1.21
C SER A 59 -8.84 -2.57 -1.30
N GLY A 60 -9.53 -2.46 -0.16
CA GLY A 60 -10.99 -2.51 -0.09
C GLY A 60 -11.57 -3.93 -0.18
N LYS A 61 -10.74 -4.97 -0.22
CA LYS A 61 -11.18 -6.38 -0.15
C LYS A 61 -11.86 -6.69 1.20
N VAL A 62 -11.44 -6.01 2.26
CA VAL A 62 -12.03 -6.09 3.60
C VAL A 62 -12.46 -4.69 4.01
N SER A 63 -13.72 -4.54 4.44
CA SER A 63 -14.23 -3.30 5.00
C SER A 63 -14.64 -3.45 6.46
N SER A 64 -14.89 -4.68 6.90
CA SER A 64 -15.25 -5.04 8.26
C SER A 64 -14.76 -6.45 8.61
N VAL A 65 -14.79 -6.80 9.91
CA VAL A 65 -14.43 -8.14 10.40
C VAL A 65 -15.23 -9.28 9.75
N LYS A 66 -16.45 -9.00 9.26
CA LYS A 66 -17.32 -9.99 8.61
C LYS A 66 -16.84 -10.37 7.20
N ASP A 67 -16.04 -9.51 6.57
CA ASP A 67 -15.52 -9.72 5.21
C ASP A 67 -14.22 -10.54 5.24
N ILE A 68 -13.70 -10.85 6.42
CA ILE A 68 -12.42 -11.56 6.59
C ILE A 68 -12.61 -13.03 6.23
N VAL A 69 -12.04 -13.42 5.10
CA VAL A 69 -11.87 -14.81 4.66
C VAL A 69 -10.37 -15.09 4.58
N TRP A 70 -9.81 -15.78 5.59
CA TRP A 70 -8.36 -15.93 5.75
C TRP A 70 -7.72 -16.70 4.59
N GLU A 71 -8.44 -17.67 4.03
CA GLU A 71 -8.04 -18.46 2.87
C GLU A 71 -7.88 -17.58 1.63
N GLU A 72 -8.60 -16.47 1.54
CA GLU A 72 -8.51 -15.50 0.44
C GLU A 72 -7.48 -14.40 0.71
N ILE A 73 -7.30 -13.98 1.96
CA ILE A 73 -6.31 -12.96 2.34
C ILE A 73 -4.88 -13.49 2.21
N THR A 74 -4.70 -14.80 2.38
CA THR A 74 -3.38 -15.46 2.35
C THR A 74 -2.97 -16.00 0.98
N LYS A 75 -3.80 -15.81 -0.05
CA LYS A 75 -3.43 -16.10 -1.44
C LYS A 75 -2.54 -15.00 -2.02
N PRO A 76 -1.70 -15.31 -3.02
CA PRO A 76 -0.99 -14.29 -3.78
C PRO A 76 -1.94 -13.25 -4.36
N PHE A 77 -1.55 -11.99 -4.32
CA PHE A 77 -2.35 -10.88 -4.84
C PHE A 77 -1.49 -9.75 -5.39
N GLN A 78 -2.16 -8.87 -6.12
CA GLN A 78 -1.66 -7.55 -6.47
C GLN A 78 -2.74 -6.50 -6.19
N PHE A 79 -2.32 -5.32 -5.75
CA PHE A 79 -3.18 -4.16 -5.51
C PHE A 79 -2.40 -2.90 -5.83
N GLU A 80 -3.05 -1.91 -6.44
CA GLU A 80 -2.42 -0.62 -6.71
C GLU A 80 -3.31 0.57 -6.35
N PHE A 81 -2.66 1.68 -6.04
CA PHE A 81 -3.30 2.99 -5.95
C PHE A 81 -2.35 4.08 -6.46
N SER A 82 -2.91 5.19 -6.93
CA SER A 82 -2.13 6.32 -7.44
C SER A 82 -2.30 7.55 -6.55
N LEU A 83 -1.21 8.33 -6.46
CA LEU A 83 -1.23 9.69 -5.93
C LEU A 83 -1.04 10.66 -7.09
N GLU A 84 -2.07 11.46 -7.36
CA GLU A 84 -1.94 12.64 -8.22
C GLU A 84 -0.94 13.65 -7.61
N PRO A 85 -0.37 14.58 -8.40
CA PRO A 85 0.47 15.64 -7.87
C PRO A 85 -0.18 16.35 -6.67
N SER A 86 0.62 16.58 -5.64
CA SER A 86 0.22 17.19 -4.36
C SER A 86 -0.79 16.40 -3.53
N LYS A 87 -1.14 15.16 -3.91
CA LYS A 87 -2.00 14.29 -3.10
C LYS A 87 -1.21 13.44 -2.14
N THR A 88 -1.87 13.12 -1.03
CA THR A 88 -1.25 12.50 0.15
C THR A 88 -1.93 11.17 0.48
N PHE A 89 -1.11 10.16 0.71
CA PHE A 89 -1.46 8.95 1.44
C PHE A 89 -1.15 9.16 2.93
N ALA A 90 -2.04 8.70 3.80
CA ALA A 90 -1.75 8.50 5.22
C ALA A 90 -1.97 7.04 5.60
N PHE A 91 -1.19 6.47 6.51
CA PHE A 91 -1.34 5.06 6.87
C PHE A 91 -2.72 4.76 7.50
N HIS A 92 -3.20 5.62 8.39
CA HIS A 92 -4.56 5.56 8.95
C HIS A 92 -5.22 6.95 8.97
N GLN A 93 -6.52 6.98 9.25
CA GLN A 93 -7.42 8.13 9.05
C GLN A 93 -7.37 9.22 10.12
N ASP A 94 -6.79 8.97 11.29
CA ASP A 94 -6.45 10.04 12.23
C ASP A 94 -5.25 10.85 11.70
N VAL A 95 -5.57 11.83 10.85
CA VAL A 95 -4.63 12.59 10.03
C VAL A 95 -4.38 13.99 10.60
N ALA A 96 -3.11 14.41 10.59
CA ALA A 96 -2.69 15.75 10.97
C ALA A 96 -3.36 16.80 10.08
N GLU A 97 -3.70 17.96 10.65
CA GLU A 97 -4.54 18.98 10.00
C GLU A 97 -4.03 19.40 8.62
N LYS A 98 -2.72 19.61 8.47
CA LYS A 98 -2.05 20.00 7.22
C LYS A 98 -2.23 19.04 6.05
N TYR A 99 -2.65 17.80 6.30
CA TYR A 99 -2.83 16.78 5.25
C TYR A 99 -4.29 16.52 4.89
N ARG A 100 -5.26 17.09 5.62
CA ARG A 100 -6.69 16.76 5.44
C ARG A 100 -7.21 17.06 4.04
N GLU A 101 -6.79 18.18 3.44
CA GLU A 101 -7.24 18.60 2.11
C GLU A 101 -6.56 17.85 0.96
N SER A 102 -5.35 17.31 1.20
CA SER A 102 -4.59 16.54 0.22
C SER A 102 -4.79 15.03 0.33
N LEU A 103 -5.42 14.55 1.41
CA LEU A 103 -5.63 13.13 1.68
C LEU A 103 -6.52 12.48 0.63
N VAL A 104 -6.04 11.40 0.01
CA VAL A 104 -6.81 10.62 -0.97
C VAL A 104 -6.97 9.15 -0.59
N LYS A 105 -6.08 8.61 0.24
CA LYS A 105 -6.08 7.19 0.58
C LYS A 105 -5.50 6.95 1.97
N THR A 106 -6.10 6.00 2.67
CA THR A 106 -5.50 5.34 3.84
C THR A 106 -5.62 3.83 3.74
N THR A 107 -5.03 3.10 4.69
CA THR A 107 -5.27 1.66 4.80
C THR A 107 -6.69 1.34 5.30
N ASN A 108 -7.39 2.31 5.90
CA ASN A 108 -8.71 2.15 6.53
C ASN A 108 -8.76 1.12 7.67
N ALA A 109 -7.61 0.83 8.29
CA ALA A 109 -7.49 -0.09 9.42
C ALA A 109 -7.02 0.61 10.70
N HIS A 110 -7.39 0.02 11.84
CA HIS A 110 -7.22 0.51 13.21
C HIS A 110 -6.53 -0.51 14.15
N PHE A 111 -6.01 -1.60 13.57
CA PHE A 111 -5.04 -2.52 14.17
C PHE A 111 -5.46 -3.17 15.49
N ASN A 112 -6.76 -3.41 15.68
CA ASN A 112 -7.31 -3.93 16.93
C ASN A 112 -8.13 -5.22 16.73
N ALA A 113 -8.47 -5.87 17.84
CA ALA A 113 -9.19 -7.14 17.85
C ALA A 113 -10.58 -7.08 17.17
N LEU A 114 -11.28 -5.95 17.27
CA LEU A 114 -12.62 -5.78 16.68
C LEU A 114 -12.58 -5.76 15.15
N GLU A 115 -11.40 -5.51 14.58
CA GLU A 115 -11.14 -5.58 13.13
C GLU A 115 -10.45 -6.87 12.71
N GLY A 116 -10.35 -7.85 13.62
CA GLY A 116 -9.81 -9.18 13.31
C GLY A 116 -8.29 -9.27 13.27
N PHE A 117 -7.57 -8.21 13.64
CA PHE A 117 -6.11 -8.29 13.83
C PHE A 117 -5.77 -9.33 14.90
N LYS A 118 -4.64 -9.99 14.71
CA LYS A 118 -4.08 -11.01 15.59
C LYS A 118 -3.10 -10.40 16.58
N THR A 119 -2.87 -11.13 17.66
CA THR A 119 -1.91 -10.81 18.71
C THR A 119 -0.99 -12.00 18.94
N ASP A 120 0.26 -11.72 19.28
CA ASP A 120 1.23 -12.69 19.77
C ASP A 120 1.12 -12.95 21.28
N GLY A 121 0.22 -12.24 21.97
CA GLY A 121 0.04 -12.26 23.42
C GLY A 121 0.30 -10.91 24.10
N TYR A 122 0.90 -9.93 23.40
CA TYR A 122 1.19 -8.60 23.95
C TYR A 122 0.32 -7.51 23.34
N LEU A 123 0.38 -7.34 22.02
CA LEU A 123 -0.33 -6.27 21.30
C LEU A 123 -1.09 -6.84 20.10
N PHE A 124 -2.16 -6.16 19.70
CA PHE A 124 -2.84 -6.44 18.44
C PHE A 124 -2.17 -5.63 17.32
N GLY A 125 -2.16 -6.19 16.11
CA GLY A 125 -1.67 -5.47 14.94
C GLY A 125 -0.16 -5.51 14.75
N ASP A 126 0.54 -6.41 15.44
CA ASP A 126 1.95 -6.69 15.18
C ASP A 126 2.26 -6.81 13.69
N GLY A 127 3.30 -6.11 13.24
CA GLY A 127 3.68 -6.05 11.82
C GLY A 127 3.17 -4.83 11.05
N VAL A 128 2.20 -4.06 11.57
CA VAL A 128 1.75 -2.82 10.90
C VAL A 128 2.87 -1.78 10.79
N CYS A 129 3.69 -1.63 11.84
CA CYS A 129 4.89 -0.79 11.79
C CYS A 129 5.91 -1.31 10.76
N HIS A 130 6.02 -2.63 10.56
CA HIS A 130 6.92 -3.21 9.56
C HIS A 130 6.45 -2.89 8.14
N LEU A 131 5.15 -3.02 7.88
CA LEU A 131 4.56 -2.62 6.60
C LEU A 131 4.74 -1.12 6.34
N ALA A 132 4.45 -0.26 7.33
CA ALA A 132 4.67 1.17 7.18
C ALA A 132 6.14 1.52 6.92
N SER A 133 7.08 0.83 7.57
CA SER A 133 8.52 1.03 7.36
C SER A 133 8.96 0.61 5.95
N LEU A 134 8.36 -0.46 5.39
CA LEU A 134 8.60 -0.88 4.00
C LEU A 134 8.12 0.19 3.01
N ILE A 135 6.91 0.73 3.24
CA ILE A 135 6.33 1.79 2.41
C ILE A 135 7.16 3.07 2.53
N ASN A 136 7.59 3.44 3.75
CA ASN A 136 8.44 4.59 4.01
C ASN A 136 9.75 4.50 3.24
N GLN A 137 10.43 3.35 3.31
CA GLN A 137 11.66 3.12 2.54
C GLN A 137 11.44 3.29 1.05
N ALA A 138 10.41 2.64 0.48
CA ALA A 138 10.10 2.77 -0.93
C ALA A 138 9.80 4.24 -1.29
N ALA A 139 8.94 4.93 -0.54
CA ALA A 139 8.57 6.31 -0.84
C ALA A 139 9.76 7.29 -0.79
N GLN A 140 10.63 7.16 0.22
CA GLN A 140 11.85 7.98 0.31
C GLN A 140 12.81 7.71 -0.86
N GLU A 141 13.04 6.44 -1.20
CA GLU A 141 13.94 6.09 -2.32
C GLU A 141 13.35 6.46 -3.69
N ALA A 142 12.02 6.52 -3.83
CA ALA A 142 11.35 7.07 -5.01
C ALA A 142 11.43 8.61 -5.08
N GLY A 143 11.96 9.28 -4.06
CA GLY A 143 12.08 10.74 -3.98
C GLY A 143 10.74 11.44 -3.79
N LEU A 144 9.80 10.82 -3.07
CA LEU A 144 8.55 11.45 -2.63
C LEU A 144 8.78 12.24 -1.33
N THR A 145 7.89 13.17 -1.01
CA THR A 145 7.89 13.82 0.31
C THR A 145 7.29 12.86 1.32
N VAL A 146 8.03 12.55 2.39
CA VAL A 146 7.60 11.62 3.43
C VAL A 146 7.73 12.25 4.81
N GLU A 147 6.71 12.06 5.65
CA GLU A 147 6.74 12.46 7.06
C GLU A 147 6.23 11.31 7.94
N ALA A 148 7.09 10.90 8.88
CA ALA A 148 6.77 9.96 9.95
C ALA A 148 7.16 10.64 11.27
N PRO A 149 6.23 11.30 11.98
CA PRO A 149 6.59 12.15 13.13
C PRO A 149 7.21 11.39 14.30
N VAL A 150 6.94 10.08 14.39
CA VAL A 150 7.52 9.19 15.41
C VAL A 150 8.18 8.00 14.71
N ASN A 151 9.48 7.84 14.96
CA ASN A 151 10.26 6.73 14.43
C ASN A 151 10.09 5.46 15.28
N HIS A 152 10.30 4.31 14.64
CA HIS A 152 10.40 2.99 15.28
C HIS A 152 11.85 2.51 15.24
N ASP A 153 12.72 3.25 15.94
CA ASP A 153 14.16 2.96 16.02
C ASP A 153 14.54 2.03 17.18
N PHE A 154 13.59 1.76 18.08
CA PHE A 154 13.79 0.94 19.27
C PHE A 154 13.95 -0.56 18.98
N ALA A 155 13.39 -1.07 17.89
CA ALA A 155 13.49 -2.47 17.50
C ALA A 155 13.86 -2.61 16.02
N GLN A 156 14.81 -3.51 15.74
CA GLN A 156 15.25 -3.80 14.38
C GLN A 156 14.14 -4.51 13.61
N ILE A 157 13.83 -4.00 12.42
CA ILE A 157 12.93 -4.64 11.47
C ILE A 157 13.79 -5.40 10.46
N PRO A 158 13.67 -6.73 10.35
CA PRO A 158 14.46 -7.49 9.38
C PRO A 158 14.21 -6.98 7.94
N ASP A 159 15.26 -6.98 7.13
CA ASP A 159 15.29 -6.45 5.75
C ASP A 159 15.11 -4.92 5.60
N ILE A 160 14.85 -4.17 6.68
CA ILE A 160 14.61 -2.72 6.62
C ILE A 160 15.67 -1.97 7.46
N PRO A 161 16.46 -1.08 6.85
CA PRO A 161 17.40 -0.24 7.60
C PRO A 161 16.70 0.60 8.66
N LYS A 162 17.32 0.76 9.84
CA LYS A 162 16.70 1.40 11.01
C LYS A 162 16.19 2.83 10.75
N ASN A 163 16.85 3.59 9.86
CA ASN A 163 16.46 4.95 9.51
C ASN A 163 15.12 5.04 8.76
N TYR A 164 14.56 3.92 8.29
CA TYR A 164 13.23 3.87 7.68
C TYR A 164 12.14 3.37 8.65
N GLY A 165 12.49 3.09 9.92
CA GLY A 165 11.54 2.61 10.92
C GLY A 165 10.46 3.63 11.25
N VAL A 166 9.18 3.26 11.09
CA VAL A 166 8.01 4.11 11.38
C VAL A 166 7.19 3.53 12.52
N SER A 167 6.81 4.37 13.49
CA SER A 167 5.87 3.98 14.54
C SER A 167 4.44 4.25 14.08
N ILE A 168 3.63 3.20 14.04
CA ILE A 168 2.21 3.26 13.72
C ILE A 168 1.41 2.85 14.95
N TYR A 169 0.44 3.67 15.34
CA TYR A 169 -0.42 3.35 16.46
C TYR A 169 -1.79 4.01 16.33
N TYR A 170 -2.81 3.30 16.79
CA TYR A 170 -4.18 3.79 16.79
C TYR A 170 -4.87 3.48 18.12
N THR A 171 -5.32 4.52 18.82
CA THR A 171 -6.20 4.38 19.99
C THR A 171 -7.50 5.15 19.76
N PRO A 172 -8.67 4.49 19.85
CA PRO A 172 -9.95 5.17 19.69
C PRO A 172 -10.07 6.41 20.59
N GLY A 173 -10.45 7.54 19.99
CA GLY A 173 -10.61 8.82 20.70
C GLY A 173 -9.33 9.63 20.92
N ALA A 174 -8.14 9.11 20.55
CA ALA A 174 -6.85 9.77 20.77
C ALA A 174 -6.25 10.42 19.50
N SER A 175 -7.07 11.08 18.68
CA SER A 175 -6.70 11.56 17.33
C SER A 175 -5.42 12.42 17.27
N GLY A 176 -5.17 13.24 18.28
CA GLY A 176 -3.93 14.03 18.39
C GLY A 176 -2.68 13.19 18.60
N SER A 177 -2.77 12.07 19.33
CA SER A 177 -1.65 11.13 19.48
C SER A 177 -1.49 10.25 18.24
N ASN A 178 -2.61 9.75 17.71
CA ASN A 178 -2.64 8.87 16.54
C ASN A 178 -2.03 9.57 15.32
N SER A 179 -2.34 10.85 15.08
CA SER A 179 -1.75 11.59 13.95
C SER A 179 -0.23 11.76 14.01
N ARG A 180 0.40 11.65 15.19
CA ARG A 180 1.87 11.62 15.30
C ARG A 180 2.46 10.23 15.05
N GLN A 181 1.66 9.18 15.22
CA GLN A 181 2.05 7.78 15.00
C GLN A 181 1.46 7.27 13.69
N ASN A 182 1.74 7.99 12.63
CA ASN A 182 1.20 7.79 11.29
C ASN A 182 2.34 7.98 10.27
N LEU A 183 2.11 7.53 9.02
CA LEU A 183 3.01 7.76 7.89
C LEU A 183 2.28 8.58 6.85
N TYR A 184 2.85 9.73 6.49
CA TYR A 184 2.35 10.60 5.43
C TYR A 184 3.27 10.56 4.23
N ILE A 185 2.71 10.38 3.04
CA ILE A 185 3.47 10.38 1.79
C ILE A 185 2.74 11.26 0.79
N THR A 186 3.40 12.31 0.33
CA THR A 186 2.86 13.25 -0.66
C THR A 186 3.61 13.12 -1.97
N ASN A 187 2.87 13.03 -3.07
CA ASN A 187 3.45 13.12 -4.39
C ASN A 187 3.88 14.57 -4.69
N ASN A 188 5.17 14.85 -4.55
CA ASN A 188 5.80 16.14 -4.87
C ASN A 188 6.30 16.21 -6.32
N LYS A 189 6.00 15.22 -7.17
CA LYS A 189 6.38 15.18 -8.58
C LYS A 189 5.29 15.82 -9.45
N GLY A 190 5.65 16.16 -10.69
CA GLY A 190 4.72 16.75 -11.65
C GLY A 190 3.74 15.77 -12.31
N ASN A 191 3.99 14.46 -12.19
CA ASN A 191 3.16 13.40 -12.77
C ASN A 191 2.59 12.49 -11.67
N PRO A 192 1.49 11.76 -11.94
CA PRO A 192 0.98 10.75 -11.02
C PRO A 192 2.04 9.71 -10.65
N VAL A 193 1.91 9.15 -9.46
CA VAL A 193 2.79 8.08 -8.97
C VAL A 193 1.93 6.93 -8.47
N THR A 194 2.17 5.72 -8.98
CA THR A 194 1.41 4.53 -8.61
C THR A 194 2.23 3.63 -7.68
N PHE A 195 1.63 3.29 -6.54
CA PHE A 195 2.12 2.27 -5.63
C PHE A 195 1.50 0.93 -6.00
N LYS A 196 2.32 -0.07 -6.25
CA LYS A 196 1.92 -1.44 -6.53
C LYS A 196 2.39 -2.35 -5.42
N PHE A 197 1.43 -2.95 -4.73
CA PHE A 197 1.65 -3.95 -3.70
C PHE A 197 1.49 -5.32 -4.32
N ALA A 198 2.36 -6.24 -3.95
CA ALA A 198 2.18 -7.65 -4.28
C ALA A 198 2.54 -8.51 -3.08
N TYR A 199 1.83 -9.62 -2.95
CA TYR A 199 2.19 -10.70 -2.05
C TYR A 199 2.40 -11.98 -2.86
N LEU A 200 3.60 -12.55 -2.80
CA LEU A 200 3.98 -13.76 -3.53
C LEU A 200 5.12 -14.47 -2.78
N ASN A 201 5.07 -15.80 -2.69
CA ASN A 201 6.14 -16.62 -2.10
C ASN A 201 6.57 -16.13 -0.70
N ASN A 202 5.60 -15.86 0.18
CA ASN A 202 5.82 -15.33 1.53
C ASN A 202 6.55 -13.98 1.60
N LYS A 203 6.57 -13.21 0.51
CA LYS A 203 7.14 -11.86 0.47
C LYS A 203 6.08 -10.84 0.13
N VAL A 204 6.14 -9.69 0.79
CA VAL A 204 5.40 -8.49 0.40
C VAL A 204 6.35 -7.55 -0.30
N SER A 205 5.95 -7.02 -1.45
CA SER A 205 6.69 -6.00 -2.18
C SER A 205 5.87 -4.74 -2.42
N VAL A 206 6.56 -3.61 -2.43
CA VAL A 206 6.05 -2.31 -2.86
C VAL A 206 6.91 -1.84 -4.02
N GLU A 207 6.32 -1.71 -5.20
CA GLU A 207 6.92 -1.07 -6.36
C GLU A 207 6.25 0.29 -6.57
N ILE A 208 7.06 1.33 -6.79
CA ILE A 208 6.56 2.66 -7.09
C ILE A 208 6.96 2.99 -8.52
N VAL A 209 5.97 3.34 -9.34
CA VAL A 209 6.15 3.69 -10.76
C VAL A 209 5.59 5.07 -11.05
N GLN A 210 6.13 5.70 -12.07
CA GLN A 210 5.63 6.95 -12.65
C GLN A 210 5.40 6.75 -14.15
#